data_AF-R7SCE3-F1
#
_entry.id   AF-R7SCE3-F1
#
_cell.length_a   1.000
_cell.length_b   1.000
_cell.length_c   1.000
_cell.angle_alpha   90.00
_cell.angle_beta   90.00
_cell.angle_gamma   90.00
#
_symmetry.space_group_name_H-M   'P 1'
#
loop_
_entity.id
_entity.type
_entity.pdbx_description
1 polymer ?
#
loop_
_entity_poly.entity_id
_entity_poly.type
_entity_poly.pdbx_seq_one_letter_code
_entity_poly.pdbx_strand_id
1 'polypeptide(L)'
;KLAVRLRKFGALPQDSPWKHDKFLQALRYQLMSDDEDGWDAEKGKKTNHFVSRAPVYRSKLLNDFLAAVDTIPDPNGKPSYVLRVRGEPKEQEVPVITDISSRTRRWMVDMEWLSQPENKKWDVESRITGNGKVWGDDDDPEELRDKKRKVKAEKKDGREKKRARAGALDVKGKKARVGTKKKDAPKVGTSKSAAAIDVASSDED
;
A
#
# COMPACT_ATOMS: atom_id res chain seq x y z
N LYS A 1 13.92 10.03 12.21
CA LYS A 1 13.07 10.99 11.45
C LYS A 1 11.64 11.04 11.99
N LEU A 2 10.93 9.90 12.03
CA LEU A 2 9.55 9.83 12.52
C LEU A 2 9.32 10.43 13.92
N ALA A 3 10.04 9.93 14.93
CA ALA A 3 9.89 10.43 16.30
C ALA A 3 10.15 11.94 16.43
N VAL A 4 11.09 12.48 15.65
CA VAL A 4 11.38 13.93 15.61
C VAL A 4 10.17 14.69 15.06
N ARG A 5 9.61 14.27 13.92
CA ARG A 5 8.43 14.93 13.35
C ARG A 5 7.20 14.81 14.23
N LEU A 6 7.00 13.69 14.93
CA LEU A 6 5.91 13.56 15.91
C LEU A 6 6.07 14.54 17.07
N ARG A 7 7.29 14.71 17.61
CA ARG A 7 7.54 15.74 18.64
C ARG A 7 7.32 17.15 18.13
N LYS A 8 7.83 17.47 16.93
CA LYS A 8 7.62 18.77 16.28
C LYS A 8 6.14 19.05 16.02
N PHE A 9 5.39 18.05 15.55
CA PHE A 9 3.94 18.12 15.40
C PHE A 9 3.25 18.35 16.76
N GLY A 10 3.69 17.65 17.80
CA GLY A 10 3.24 17.88 19.18
C GLY A 10 3.53 19.29 19.70
N ALA A 11 4.59 19.93 19.21
CA ALA A 11 4.98 21.31 19.54
C ALA A 11 4.35 22.38 18.62
N LEU A 12 3.62 22.01 17.56
CA LEU A 12 2.90 22.98 16.73
C LEU A 12 1.90 23.78 17.58
N PRO A 13 1.74 25.10 17.31
CA PRO A 13 0.72 25.94 17.93
C PRO A 13 -0.69 25.34 17.77
N GLN A 14 -1.54 25.51 18.78
CA GLN A 14 -2.87 24.90 18.80
C GLN A 14 -3.82 25.49 17.74
N ASP A 15 -3.59 26.74 17.37
CA ASP A 15 -4.26 27.49 16.32
C ASP A 15 -3.73 27.21 14.90
N SER A 16 -2.66 26.40 14.78
CA SER A 16 -2.09 26.06 13.49
C SER A 16 -3.09 25.24 12.66
N PRO A 17 -3.28 25.56 11.36
CA PRO A 17 -4.15 24.76 10.47
C PRO A 17 -3.66 23.32 10.32
N TRP A 18 -2.38 23.06 10.63
CA TRP A 18 -1.75 21.76 10.56
C TRP A 18 -1.90 20.93 11.84
N LYS A 19 -2.35 21.54 12.95
CA LYS A 19 -2.55 20.86 14.25
C LYS A 19 -3.88 20.12 14.29
N HIS A 20 -4.02 19.13 13.42
CA HIS A 20 -5.21 18.28 13.36
C HIS A 20 -4.84 16.83 13.14
N ASP A 21 -5.55 15.93 13.84
CA ASP A 21 -5.32 14.48 13.79
C ASP A 21 -5.40 13.88 12.38
N LYS A 22 -6.13 14.53 11.44
CA LYS A 22 -6.23 14.10 10.05
C LYS A 22 -4.89 14.03 9.33
N PHE A 23 -3.90 14.80 9.80
CA PHE A 23 -2.55 14.83 9.26
C PHE A 23 -1.59 13.85 9.96
N LEU A 24 -1.94 13.30 11.13
CA LEU A 24 -1.08 12.33 11.84
C LEU A 24 -0.77 11.10 10.99
N GLN A 25 -1.71 10.71 10.12
CA GLN A 25 -1.54 9.63 9.18
C GLN A 25 -0.33 9.82 8.25
N ALA A 26 0.03 11.06 7.90
CA ALA A 26 1.20 11.36 7.08
C ALA A 26 2.53 11.19 7.85
N LEU A 27 2.48 11.16 9.19
CA LEU A 27 3.64 10.95 10.04
C LEU A 27 3.83 9.45 10.28
N ARG A 28 4.03 8.70 9.19
CA ARG A 28 4.40 7.27 9.18
C ARG A 28 5.72 7.09 8.44
N TYR A 29 6.54 6.13 8.86
CA TYR A 29 7.88 5.94 8.30
C TYR A 29 7.86 5.73 6.79
N GLN A 30 6.93 4.92 6.32
CA GLN A 30 6.75 4.53 4.92
C GLN A 30 6.35 5.68 4.00
N LEU A 31 5.82 6.77 4.57
CA LEU A 31 5.38 7.96 3.84
C LEU A 31 6.43 9.08 3.89
N MET A 32 7.54 8.88 4.60
CA MET A 32 8.64 9.84 4.63
C MET A 32 9.51 9.68 3.38
N SER A 33 10.05 10.79 2.87
CA SER A 33 11.10 10.71 1.86
C SER A 33 12.35 10.06 2.44
N ASP A 34 13.11 9.36 1.61
CA ASP A 34 14.46 8.97 1.95
C ASP A 34 15.37 10.21 2.02
N ASP A 35 16.36 10.14 2.90
CA ASP A 35 17.40 11.15 3.06
C ASP A 35 18.64 10.64 2.32
N GLU A 36 19.09 11.36 1.31
CA GLU A 36 20.31 11.06 0.57
C GLU A 36 21.48 11.86 1.18
N ASP A 37 22.69 11.31 1.14
CA ASP A 37 23.90 12.08 1.49
C ASP A 37 24.03 13.27 0.52
N GLY A 38 24.21 14.49 1.04
CA GLY A 38 24.50 15.64 0.18
C GLY A 38 25.94 15.55 -0.35
N TRP A 39 26.13 15.84 -1.63
CA TRP A 39 27.45 15.84 -2.27
C TRP A 39 27.81 17.24 -2.78
N ASP A 40 29.03 17.67 -2.50
CA ASP A 40 29.62 18.87 -3.10
C ASP A 40 30.23 18.47 -4.45
N ALA A 41 29.57 18.86 -5.54
CA ALA A 41 29.97 18.50 -6.90
C ALA A 41 31.34 19.08 -7.30
N GLU A 42 31.74 20.21 -6.71
CA GLU A 42 33.03 20.86 -7.01
C GLU A 42 34.18 20.15 -6.29
N LYS A 43 33.94 19.67 -5.07
CA LYS A 43 34.97 19.04 -4.22
C LYS A 43 34.94 17.52 -4.22
N GLY A 44 33.90 16.90 -4.80
CA GLY A 44 33.71 15.46 -4.83
C GLY A 44 33.56 14.83 -3.44
N LYS A 45 33.14 15.60 -2.43
CA LYS A 45 33.07 15.16 -1.03
C LYS A 45 31.64 15.18 -0.51
N LYS A 46 31.34 14.24 0.40
CA LYS A 46 30.10 14.29 1.18
C LYS A 46 30.07 15.56 2.00
N THR A 47 28.96 16.26 1.93
CA THR A 47 28.64 17.39 2.79
C THR A 47 28.16 16.89 4.16
N ASN A 48 28.21 17.74 5.17
CA ASN A 48 27.69 17.45 6.51
C ASN A 48 26.16 17.64 6.61
N HIS A 49 25.42 17.49 5.51
CA HIS A 49 23.97 17.60 5.49
C HIS A 49 23.34 16.51 4.64
N PHE A 50 22.09 16.18 4.95
CA PHE A 50 21.29 15.26 4.15
C PHE A 50 20.38 16.04 3.21
N VAL A 51 20.14 15.50 2.02
CA VAL A 51 19.19 16.01 1.04
C VAL A 51 17.94 15.14 1.07
N SER A 52 16.82 15.70 1.50
CA SER A 52 15.53 15.02 1.49
C SER A 52 14.79 15.34 0.17
N ARG A 53 14.58 14.35 -0.69
CA ARG A 53 13.85 14.52 -1.97
C ARG A 53 12.42 14.01 -1.85
N ALA A 54 11.43 14.86 -2.11
CA ALA A 54 10.04 14.42 -2.08
C ALA A 54 9.70 13.58 -3.32
N PRO A 55 8.85 12.55 -3.22
CA PRO A 55 8.32 11.87 -4.39
C PRO A 55 7.48 12.83 -5.26
N VAL A 56 7.56 12.67 -6.59
CA VAL A 56 6.78 13.49 -7.55
C VAL A 56 5.28 13.32 -7.33
N TYR A 57 4.80 12.12 -7.02
CA TYR A 57 3.37 11.87 -6.80
C TYR A 57 2.77 12.59 -5.58
N ARG A 58 3.59 13.20 -4.72
CA ARG A 58 3.13 13.73 -3.43
C ARG A 58 2.36 15.03 -3.65
N SER A 59 1.14 15.10 -3.08
CA SER A 59 0.31 16.30 -3.18
C SER A 59 1.00 17.53 -2.57
N LYS A 60 0.66 18.71 -3.12
CA LYS A 60 1.09 19.99 -2.56
C LYS A 60 0.70 20.13 -1.09
N LEU A 61 -0.53 19.72 -0.73
CA LEU A 61 -1.04 19.78 0.63
C LEU A 61 -0.16 19.00 1.63
N LEU A 62 0.26 17.79 1.26
CA LEU A 62 1.16 16.99 2.09
C LEU A 62 2.56 17.62 2.17
N ASN A 63 3.06 18.16 1.06
CA ASN A 63 4.35 18.85 1.03
C ASN A 63 4.38 20.09 1.93
N ASP A 64 3.31 20.87 1.95
CA ASP A 64 3.13 22.06 2.78
C ASP A 64 3.00 21.68 4.26
N PHE A 65 2.22 20.64 4.57
CA PHE A 65 2.11 20.08 5.93
C PHE A 65 3.49 19.68 6.50
N LEU A 66 4.24 18.87 5.74
CA LEU A 66 5.55 18.41 6.18
C LEU A 66 6.56 19.56 6.31
N ALA A 67 6.48 20.56 5.43
CA ALA A 67 7.31 21.76 5.52
C ALA A 67 7.02 22.52 6.83
N ALA A 68 5.74 22.76 7.14
CA ALA A 68 5.34 23.45 8.36
C ALA A 68 5.80 22.71 9.62
N VAL A 69 5.69 21.37 9.66
CA VAL A 69 6.21 20.56 10.76
C VAL A 69 7.73 20.67 10.85
N ASP A 70 8.45 20.61 9.73
CA ASP A 70 9.90 20.62 9.72
C ASP A 70 10.49 22.00 10.15
N THR A 71 9.76 23.11 9.95
CA THR A 71 10.12 24.46 10.42
C THR A 71 10.14 24.58 11.95
N ILE A 72 9.33 23.80 12.66
CA ILE A 72 9.29 23.85 14.13
C ILE A 72 10.60 23.30 14.71
N PRO A 73 11.25 24.01 15.65
CA PRO A 73 12.42 23.48 16.34
C PRO A 73 12.04 22.22 17.14
N ASP A 74 12.89 21.20 17.12
CA ASP A 74 12.63 20.00 17.93
C ASP A 74 12.76 20.37 19.42
N PRO A 75 11.72 20.19 20.25
CA PRO A 75 11.78 20.51 21.68
C PRO A 75 12.86 19.71 22.42
N ASN A 76 13.22 18.53 21.88
CA ASN A 76 14.27 17.67 22.44
C ASN A 76 15.52 17.63 21.54
N GLY A 77 15.73 18.68 20.74
CA GLY A 77 16.84 18.78 19.80
C GLY A 77 18.19 18.75 20.51
N LYS A 78 19.08 17.85 20.09
CA LYS A 78 20.50 17.91 20.47
C LYS A 78 21.19 19.00 19.65
N PRO A 79 22.22 19.69 20.19
CA PRO A 79 22.95 20.72 19.46
C PRO A 79 23.68 20.17 18.21
N SER A 80 24.02 18.89 18.19
CA SER A 80 24.68 18.21 17.07
C SER A 80 23.72 17.74 15.97
N TYR A 81 22.68 18.52 15.64
CA TYR A 81 21.69 18.11 14.65
C TYR A 81 22.24 18.26 13.22
N VAL A 82 22.26 17.17 12.47
CA VAL A 82 22.65 17.19 11.05
C VAL A 82 21.57 17.93 10.26
N LEU A 83 21.98 18.99 9.55
CA LEU A 83 21.09 19.79 8.72
C LEU A 83 20.45 18.90 7.63
N ARG A 84 19.16 19.09 7.39
CA ARG A 84 18.45 18.46 6.27
C ARG A 84 18.00 19.55 5.32
N VAL A 85 18.46 19.50 4.08
CA VAL A 85 18.09 20.43 3.02
C VAL A 85 17.06 19.74 2.12
N ARG A 86 16.08 20.51 1.65
CA ARG A 86 15.07 20.00 0.73
C ARG A 86 15.65 19.96 -0.68
N GLY A 87 15.68 18.78 -1.28
CA GLY A 87 16.11 18.58 -2.66
C GLY A 87 14.95 18.64 -3.65
N GLU A 88 15.29 18.57 -4.93
CA GLU A 88 14.31 18.47 -6.01
C GLU A 88 13.46 17.21 -5.87
N PRO A 89 12.19 17.25 -6.30
CA PRO A 89 11.36 16.06 -6.34
C PRO A 89 12.00 14.96 -7.18
N LYS A 90 11.86 13.72 -6.74
CA LYS A 90 12.43 12.54 -7.40
C LYS A 90 11.30 11.61 -7.83
N GLU A 91 11.42 11.07 -9.03
CA GLU A 91 10.50 10.03 -9.50
C GLU A 91 10.67 8.79 -8.62
N GLN A 92 9.59 8.41 -7.94
CA GLN A 92 9.56 7.28 -7.02
C GLN A 92 8.18 6.63 -7.08
N GLU A 93 8.16 5.31 -7.07
CA GLU A 93 6.92 4.55 -7.08
C GLU A 93 6.14 4.72 -5.77
N VAL A 94 4.81 4.66 -5.86
CA VAL A 94 3.94 4.63 -4.68
C VAL A 94 4.13 3.28 -3.97
N PRO A 95 4.57 3.23 -2.70
CA PRO A 95 4.89 1.96 -2.03
C PRO A 95 3.66 1.05 -1.87
N VAL A 96 3.87 -0.26 -1.97
CA VAL A 96 2.85 -1.26 -1.61
C VAL A 96 2.90 -1.49 -0.10
N ILE A 97 1.81 -1.18 0.60
CA ILE A 97 1.74 -1.30 2.05
C ILE A 97 0.57 -2.20 2.43
N THR A 98 0.87 -3.29 3.13
CA THR A 98 -0.13 -4.29 3.56
C THR A 98 -1.04 -3.76 4.66
N ASP A 99 -0.49 -2.94 5.55
CA ASP A 99 -1.21 -2.26 6.61
C ASP A 99 -1.95 -1.02 6.10
N ILE A 100 -3.24 -0.92 6.39
CA ILE A 100 -4.07 0.21 5.95
C ILE A 100 -3.68 1.48 6.73
N SER A 101 -3.32 1.35 8.01
CA SER A 101 -2.99 2.47 8.89
C SER A 101 -1.68 3.18 8.50
N SER A 102 -0.91 2.58 7.59
CA SER A 102 0.34 3.15 7.08
C SER A 102 0.28 3.40 5.56
N ARG A 103 -0.85 3.10 4.92
CA ARG A 103 -1.00 3.21 3.47
C ARG A 103 -1.24 4.66 3.05
N THR A 104 -0.77 4.99 1.85
CA THR A 104 -0.97 6.31 1.23
C THR A 104 -2.46 6.59 1.05
N ARG A 105 -2.90 7.76 1.52
CA ARG A 105 -4.28 8.25 1.38
C ARG A 105 -4.42 9.08 0.11
N ARG A 106 -5.63 9.20 -0.44
CA ARG A 106 -5.88 9.98 -1.67
C ARG A 106 -5.40 11.43 -1.57
N TRP A 107 -5.64 12.10 -0.45
CA TRP A 107 -5.21 13.48 -0.23
C TRP A 107 -3.68 13.67 -0.23
N MET A 108 -2.92 12.59 -0.01
CA MET A 108 -1.45 12.61 0.00
C MET A 108 -0.85 12.54 -1.40
N VAL A 109 -1.67 12.19 -2.39
CA VAL A 109 -1.25 12.01 -3.79
C VAL A 109 -1.78 13.18 -4.61
N ASP A 110 -0.94 13.67 -5.52
CA ASP A 110 -1.36 14.65 -6.51
C ASP A 110 -2.31 13.99 -7.52
N MET A 111 -3.52 14.53 -7.61
CA MET A 111 -4.58 14.02 -8.46
C MET A 111 -4.28 14.27 -9.94
N GLU A 112 -3.55 15.34 -10.27
CA GLU A 112 -3.14 15.63 -11.65
C GLU A 112 -2.12 14.58 -12.12
N TRP A 113 -1.11 14.31 -11.29
CA TRP A 113 -0.14 13.24 -11.53
C TRP A 113 -0.82 11.88 -11.68
N LEU A 114 -1.79 11.55 -10.80
CA LEU A 114 -2.48 10.26 -10.81
C LEU A 114 -3.44 10.09 -12.00
N SER A 115 -3.95 11.20 -12.56
CA SER A 115 -4.84 11.19 -13.73
C SER A 115 -4.10 10.89 -15.04
N GLN A 116 -2.77 10.98 -15.05
CA GLN A 116 -1.96 10.66 -16.22
C GLN A 116 -2.07 9.16 -16.55
N PRO A 117 -2.19 8.78 -17.85
CA PRO A 117 -2.35 7.38 -18.26
C PRO A 117 -1.26 6.44 -17.72
N GLU A 118 -0.02 6.91 -17.66
CA GLU A 118 1.14 6.14 -17.19
C GLU A 118 1.10 5.84 -15.69
N ASN A 119 0.44 6.72 -14.92
CA ASN A 119 0.38 6.66 -13.46
C ASN A 119 -0.90 6.02 -12.93
N LYS A 120 -1.90 5.82 -13.79
CA LYS A 120 -3.16 5.14 -13.42
C LYS A 120 -2.94 3.73 -12.85
N LYS A 121 -1.83 3.07 -13.21
CA LYS A 121 -1.40 1.79 -12.63
C LYS A 121 -1.16 1.84 -11.11
N TRP A 122 -0.93 3.03 -10.55
CA TRP A 122 -0.73 3.23 -9.11
C TRP A 122 -2.04 3.46 -8.36
N ASP A 123 -3.13 3.76 -9.08
CA ASP A 123 -4.48 3.93 -8.53
C ASP A 123 -5.14 2.57 -8.21
N VAL A 124 -4.56 1.87 -7.24
CA VAL A 124 -5.02 0.56 -6.78
C VAL A 124 -5.19 0.60 -5.27
N GLU A 125 -6.27 0.00 -4.76
CA GLU A 125 -6.60 -0.03 -3.32
C GLU A 125 -5.45 -0.55 -2.44
N SER A 126 -4.57 -1.40 -2.99
CA SER A 126 -3.38 -1.94 -2.32
C SER A 126 -2.24 -0.93 -2.10
N ARG A 127 -2.22 0.18 -2.85
CA ARG A 127 -1.22 1.25 -2.78
C ARG A 127 -1.81 2.56 -2.26
N ILE A 128 -2.95 2.97 -2.81
CA ILE A 128 -3.66 4.19 -2.44
C ILE A 128 -5.02 3.80 -1.89
N THR A 129 -5.41 4.41 -0.77
CA THR A 129 -6.71 4.15 -0.14
C THR A 129 -7.46 5.47 0.08
N GLY A 130 -8.79 5.37 0.24
CA GLY A 130 -9.63 6.51 0.61
C GLY A 130 -9.13 7.22 1.87
N ASN A 131 -9.57 8.47 2.06
CA ASN A 131 -9.07 9.34 3.11
C ASN A 131 -9.61 8.96 4.49
N GLY A 132 -10.84 8.41 4.53
CA GLY A 132 -11.54 8.00 5.74
C GLY A 132 -12.30 9.14 6.41
N LYS A 133 -12.96 8.83 7.53
CA LYS A 133 -13.90 9.73 8.21
C LYS A 133 -13.32 11.07 8.65
N VAL A 134 -12.05 11.09 9.05
CA VAL A 134 -11.38 12.34 9.52
C VAL A 134 -11.22 13.37 8.39
N TRP A 135 -11.42 12.95 7.13
CA TRP A 135 -11.40 13.81 5.95
C TRP A 135 -12.79 14.04 5.35
N GLY A 136 -13.85 13.57 6.00
CA GLY A 136 -15.24 13.74 5.56
C GLY A 136 -15.81 12.58 4.73
N ASP A 137 -15.10 11.46 4.59
CA ASP A 137 -15.64 10.25 3.93
C ASP A 137 -16.60 9.49 4.87
N ASP A 138 -17.61 8.81 4.32
CA ASP A 138 -18.63 8.11 5.14
C ASP A 138 -18.08 6.92 5.94
N ASP A 139 -17.10 6.20 5.38
CA ASP A 139 -16.54 4.97 5.95
C ASP A 139 -15.02 5.09 6.10
N ASP A 140 -14.48 4.55 7.21
CA ASP A 140 -13.04 4.39 7.34
C ASP A 140 -12.62 3.14 6.53
N PRO A 141 -11.61 3.24 5.66
CA PRO A 141 -11.03 2.08 4.99
C PRO A 141 -10.56 0.96 5.93
N GLU A 142 -10.21 1.25 7.19
CA GLU A 142 -9.94 0.21 8.18
C GLU A 142 -11.22 -0.57 8.54
N GLU A 143 -12.33 0.14 8.77
CA GLU A 143 -13.64 -0.46 9.03
C GLU A 143 -14.12 -1.29 7.83
N LEU A 144 -13.90 -0.82 6.60
CA LEU A 144 -14.26 -1.57 5.39
C LEU A 144 -13.48 -2.88 5.27
N ARG A 145 -12.19 -2.89 5.60
CA ARG A 145 -11.39 -4.13 5.60
C ARG A 145 -11.86 -5.10 6.66
N ASP A 146 -12.19 -4.63 7.85
CA ASP A 146 -12.67 -5.49 8.93
C ASP A 146 -14.05 -6.06 8.64
N LYS A 147 -14.95 -5.26 8.06
CA LYS A 147 -16.24 -5.74 7.51
C LYS A 147 -15.99 -6.85 6.46
N LYS A 148 -15.11 -6.61 5.48
CA LYS A 148 -14.73 -7.62 4.45
C LYS A 148 -14.15 -8.90 5.09
N ARG A 149 -13.31 -8.78 6.13
CA ARG A 149 -12.70 -9.91 6.83
C ARG A 149 -13.74 -10.75 7.58
N LYS A 150 -14.69 -10.11 8.27
CA LYS A 150 -15.80 -10.78 8.97
C LYS A 150 -16.68 -11.56 8.00
N VAL A 151 -17.10 -10.93 6.91
CA VAL A 151 -17.91 -11.61 5.86
C VAL A 151 -17.17 -12.81 5.26
N LYS A 152 -15.85 -12.70 5.02
CA LYS A 152 -15.05 -13.83 4.53
C LYS A 152 -14.94 -14.97 5.54
N ALA A 153 -14.80 -14.66 6.83
CA ALA A 153 -14.78 -15.64 7.90
C ALA A 153 -16.14 -16.37 8.02
N GLU A 154 -17.24 -15.63 8.01
CA GLU A 154 -18.60 -16.18 8.02
C GLU A 154 -18.87 -17.06 6.80
N LYS A 155 -18.43 -16.64 5.61
CA LYS A 155 -18.55 -17.47 4.39
C LYS A 155 -17.72 -18.75 4.47
N LYS A 156 -16.53 -18.70 5.10
CA LYS A 156 -15.69 -19.89 5.29
C LYS A 156 -16.33 -20.85 6.30
N ASP A 157 -16.81 -20.34 7.44
CA ASP A 157 -17.52 -21.11 8.46
C ASP A 157 -18.81 -21.74 7.90
N GLY A 158 -19.59 -20.98 7.13
CA GLY A 158 -20.76 -21.50 6.43
C GLY A 158 -20.41 -22.60 5.42
N ARG A 159 -19.30 -22.48 4.69
CA ARG A 159 -18.82 -23.53 3.77
C ARG A 159 -18.33 -24.77 4.51
N GLU A 160 -17.68 -24.60 5.65
CA GLU A 160 -17.19 -25.68 6.50
C GLU A 160 -18.35 -26.44 7.16
N LYS A 161 -19.33 -25.73 7.73
CA LYS A 161 -20.58 -26.32 8.26
C LYS A 161 -21.36 -27.06 7.18
N LYS A 162 -21.45 -26.52 5.95
CA LYS A 162 -22.09 -27.23 4.82
C LYS A 162 -21.33 -28.49 4.43
N ARG A 163 -19.99 -28.46 4.42
CA ARG A 163 -19.14 -29.65 4.15
C ARG A 163 -19.28 -30.71 5.22
N ALA A 164 -19.32 -30.33 6.50
CA ALA A 164 -19.52 -31.26 7.61
C ALA A 164 -20.89 -31.95 7.55
N ARG A 165 -21.95 -31.21 7.19
CA ARG A 165 -23.30 -31.79 6.98
C ARG A 165 -23.36 -32.73 5.77
N ALA A 166 -22.69 -32.39 4.67
CA ALA A 166 -22.62 -33.26 3.49
C ALA A 166 -21.83 -34.55 3.77
N GLY A 167 -20.72 -34.46 4.52
CA GLY A 167 -19.94 -35.64 4.94
C GLY A 167 -20.69 -36.55 5.92
N ALA A 168 -21.54 -35.99 6.78
CA ALA A 168 -22.37 -36.77 7.71
C ALA A 168 -23.49 -37.57 7.02
N LEU A 169 -23.96 -37.13 5.84
CA LEU A 169 -24.95 -37.86 5.04
C LEU A 169 -24.34 -39.04 4.27
N ASP A 170 -23.05 -38.99 3.94
CA ASP A 170 -22.36 -40.05 3.18
C ASP A 170 -21.97 -41.27 4.05
N VAL A 171 -21.85 -41.09 5.38
CA VAL A 171 -21.45 -42.16 6.32
C VAL A 171 -22.63 -43.06 6.72
N LYS A 172 -23.89 -42.63 6.51
CA LYS A 172 -25.08 -43.41 6.90
C LYS A 172 -25.59 -44.39 5.83
N GLY A 173 -24.92 -44.50 4.68
CA GLY A 173 -25.35 -45.31 3.53
C GLY A 173 -24.53 -46.59 3.24
N LYS A 174 -23.53 -46.95 4.06
CA LYS A 174 -22.68 -48.12 3.80
C LYS A 174 -23.04 -49.32 4.67
N LYS A 175 -24.14 -50.01 4.35
CA LYS A 175 -24.29 -51.44 4.68
C LYS A 175 -24.85 -52.23 3.49
N ALA A 176 -24.00 -53.17 3.04
CA ALA A 176 -24.28 -54.40 2.31
C ALA A 176 -24.84 -54.31 0.87
N ARG A 177 -24.02 -54.72 -0.12
CA ARG A 177 -24.19 -56.05 -0.74
C ARG A 177 -23.02 -56.43 -1.66
N VAL A 178 -22.84 -57.74 -1.69
CA VAL A 178 -21.78 -58.57 -2.26
C VAL A 178 -22.03 -58.86 -3.75
N GLY A 179 -20.94 -59.02 -4.52
CA GLY A 179 -20.88 -59.71 -5.84
C GLY A 179 -21.40 -58.87 -7.03
N THR A 180 -20.73 -58.75 -8.17
CA THR A 180 -20.21 -59.85 -9.00
C THR A 180 -19.20 -59.33 -10.03
N LYS A 181 -18.28 -60.22 -10.40
CA LYS A 181 -17.15 -60.15 -11.35
C LYS A 181 -17.50 -59.74 -12.80
N LYS A 182 -16.42 -59.36 -13.53
CA LYS A 182 -16.19 -59.29 -15.00
C LYS A 182 -16.60 -57.97 -15.68
N LYS A 183 -15.83 -57.32 -16.56
CA LYS A 183 -14.71 -57.71 -17.44
C LYS A 183 -13.97 -56.44 -17.96
N ASP A 184 -12.65 -56.53 -18.02
CA ASP A 184 -11.68 -56.05 -19.03
C ASP A 184 -11.87 -54.73 -19.82
N ALA A 185 -10.98 -53.76 -19.50
CA ALA A 185 -10.02 -53.01 -20.35
C ALA A 185 -10.49 -52.09 -21.52
N PRO A 186 -9.65 -51.18 -22.09
CA PRO A 186 -8.31 -50.71 -21.68
C PRO A 186 -8.12 -49.17 -21.59
N LYS A 187 -6.98 -48.82 -20.99
CA LYS A 187 -6.27 -47.53 -20.96
C LYS A 187 -5.95 -46.97 -22.36
N VAL A 188 -6.17 -45.67 -22.53
CA VAL A 188 -5.36 -44.74 -23.35
C VAL A 188 -5.26 -43.47 -22.49
N GLY A 189 -4.12 -42.88 -22.15
CA GLY A 189 -2.85 -42.81 -22.87
C GLY A 189 -2.60 -41.33 -23.19
N THR A 190 -1.78 -40.71 -22.36
CA THR A 190 -1.39 -39.29 -22.28
C THR A 190 -0.67 -38.74 -23.53
N SER A 191 -0.93 -37.47 -23.88
CA SER A 191 0.01 -36.48 -24.46
C SER A 191 -0.70 -35.10 -24.45
N LYS A 192 -0.20 -33.96 -23.95
CA LYS A 192 1.11 -33.30 -23.81
C LYS A 192 1.69 -32.73 -25.11
N SER A 193 1.36 -31.46 -25.38
CA SER A 193 2.20 -30.39 -25.96
C SER A 193 1.35 -29.10 -25.91
N ALA A 194 1.71 -27.96 -25.31
CA ALA A 194 2.95 -27.19 -25.25
C ALA A 194 3.33 -26.50 -26.58
N ALA A 195 3.05 -25.19 -26.60
CA ALA A 195 3.87 -24.09 -27.11
C ALA A 195 4.18 -23.95 -28.60
N ALA A 196 3.90 -22.75 -29.14
CA ALA A 196 4.75 -21.89 -29.97
C ALA A 196 3.85 -20.84 -30.67
N ILE A 197 4.05 -19.51 -30.50
CA ILE A 197 5.09 -18.68 -31.16
C ILE A 197 4.75 -18.61 -32.68
N ASP A 198 4.66 -17.48 -33.40
CA ASP A 198 4.99 -16.08 -33.16
C ASP A 198 4.46 -15.24 -34.35
N VAL A 199 4.41 -13.91 -34.15
CA VAL A 199 4.91 -12.85 -35.07
C VAL A 199 4.19 -12.45 -36.37
N ALA A 200 4.17 -11.11 -36.50
CA ALA A 200 4.20 -10.26 -37.71
C ALA A 200 2.95 -10.21 -38.58
N SER A 201 2.62 -9.13 -39.26
CA SER A 201 3.09 -7.73 -39.37
C SER A 201 2.25 -7.18 -40.54
N SER A 202 2.13 -5.85 -40.60
CA SER A 202 1.99 -5.09 -41.85
C SER A 202 0.58 -4.97 -42.44
N ASP A 203 0.02 -3.74 -42.48
CA ASP A 203 0.19 -2.72 -43.55
C ASP A 203 -0.71 -3.09 -44.75
N GLU A 204 -1.52 -2.26 -45.41
CA GLU A 204 -1.83 -0.83 -45.39
C GLU A 204 -3.31 -0.65 -45.80
N ASP A 205 -3.77 0.60 -45.78
CA ASP A 205 -4.90 1.18 -46.52
C ASP A 205 -4.96 0.80 -48.02
#